data_AF-R9H521-F1
#
_entry.id   AF-R9H521-F1
#
_cell.length_a   1.000
_cell.length_b   1.000
_cell.length_c   1.000
_cell.angle_alpha   90.00
_cell.angle_beta   90.00
_cell.angle_gamma   90.00
#
_symmetry.space_group_name_H-M   'P 1'
#
loop_
_entity.id
_entity.type
_entity.pdbx_description
1 polymer ?
#
loop_
_entity_poly.entity_id
_entity_poly.type
_entity_poly.pdbx_seq_one_letter_code
_entity_poly.pdbx_strand_id
1 'polypeptide(L)'
;MKAKVFKYKFDGNTVIAPYMELEPYAENVYLSLSTKNEYGNESEDIFHVVCKIENVFFSCGQHSRRFLDKEERKEITAAYCKNWITNTLQDSKREVHISLLSIRVFEALGLDSAPLWQAREAYLKRQEQKRLELKAKEEEEQRLKEKEWQRQIDDCKQNFLNGERITANVFLEIAKRDGFEIHIRTKGIFNKSVNGLTKSGTIYFRKYKGKRTPDFTGCQRAIADYLNFLASRQS
;
A
#
# COMPACT_ATOMS: atom_id res chain seq x y z
N MET A 1 3.30 -30.99 -29.84
CA MET A 1 1.96 -30.89 -30.48
C MET A 1 1.49 -29.45 -30.38
N LYS A 2 0.59 -29.00 -31.27
CA LYS A 2 0.05 -27.63 -31.23
C LYS A 2 -1.41 -27.62 -30.79
N ALA A 3 -1.76 -26.83 -29.79
CA ALA A 3 -3.14 -26.73 -29.29
C ALA A 3 -3.50 -25.31 -28.85
N LYS A 4 -4.80 -24.99 -28.84
CA LYS A 4 -5.31 -23.76 -28.21
C LYS A 4 -5.24 -23.89 -26.70
N VAL A 5 -4.56 -22.96 -26.03
CA VAL A 5 -4.36 -22.99 -24.58
C VAL A 5 -4.96 -21.75 -23.95
N PHE A 6 -5.91 -21.93 -23.04
CA PHE A 6 -6.42 -20.84 -22.22
C PHE A 6 -5.34 -20.33 -21.27
N LYS A 7 -5.03 -19.04 -21.33
CA LYS A 7 -4.09 -18.41 -20.41
C LYS A 7 -4.42 -16.94 -20.21
N TYR A 8 -3.88 -16.36 -19.15
CA TYR A 8 -3.88 -14.91 -19.00
C TYR A 8 -2.97 -14.26 -20.03
N LYS A 9 -3.43 -13.14 -20.59
CA LYS A 9 -2.58 -12.18 -21.26
C LYS A 9 -1.66 -11.54 -20.21
N PHE A 10 -0.58 -10.91 -20.66
CA PHE A 10 0.36 -10.18 -19.81
C PHE A 10 -0.31 -9.11 -18.92
N ASP A 11 -1.49 -8.62 -19.29
CA ASP A 11 -2.26 -7.67 -18.48
C ASP A 11 -2.84 -8.26 -17.17
N GLY A 12 -2.77 -9.58 -16.99
CA GLY A 12 -3.25 -10.29 -15.80
C GLY A 12 -4.78 -10.37 -15.66
N ASN A 13 -5.54 -9.77 -16.56
CA ASN A 13 -6.99 -9.61 -16.44
C ASN A 13 -7.76 -10.26 -17.60
N THR A 14 -7.14 -10.38 -18.77
CA THR A 14 -7.77 -10.93 -19.96
C THR A 14 -7.38 -12.38 -20.15
N VAL A 15 -8.36 -13.27 -20.30
CA VAL A 15 -8.12 -14.67 -20.68
C VAL A 15 -8.19 -14.78 -22.20
N ILE A 16 -7.15 -15.36 -22.79
CA ILE A 16 -7.02 -15.60 -24.23
C ILE A 16 -6.75 -17.09 -24.49
N ALA A 17 -6.98 -17.56 -25.72
CA ALA A 17 -6.73 -18.95 -26.13
C ALA A 17 -5.82 -19.05 -27.37
N PRO A 18 -4.55 -18.59 -27.31
CA PRO A 18 -3.62 -18.70 -28.42
C PRO A 18 -3.26 -20.16 -28.71
N TYR A 19 -2.85 -20.45 -29.96
CA TYR A 19 -2.20 -21.71 -30.28
C TYR A 19 -0.77 -21.71 -29.76
N MET A 20 -0.38 -22.76 -29.04
CA MET A 20 0.95 -22.91 -28.44
C MET A 20 1.55 -24.26 -28.80
N GLU A 21 2.87 -24.30 -28.93
CA GLU A 21 3.63 -25.54 -29.06
C GLU A 21 3.80 -26.18 -27.68
N LEU A 22 3.37 -27.42 -27.56
CA LEU A 22 3.26 -28.19 -26.32
C LEU A 22 4.15 -29.44 -26.38
N GLU A 23 5.01 -29.56 -25.37
CA GLU A 23 5.87 -30.71 -25.13
C GLU A 23 5.27 -31.56 -24.00
N PRO A 24 5.12 -32.89 -24.15
CA PRO A 24 4.64 -33.75 -23.07
C PRO A 24 5.58 -33.71 -21.85
N TYR A 25 5.02 -33.63 -20.65
CA TYR A 25 5.79 -33.60 -19.40
C TYR A 25 5.35 -34.64 -18.39
N ALA A 26 4.04 -34.78 -18.17
CA ALA A 26 3.44 -35.81 -17.32
C ALA A 26 2.04 -36.16 -17.83
N GLU A 27 1.34 -37.09 -17.16
CA GLU A 27 -0.03 -37.46 -17.53
C GLU A 27 -0.93 -36.22 -17.55
N ASN A 28 -1.52 -35.92 -18.71
CA ASN A 28 -2.36 -34.75 -18.94
C ASN A 28 -1.67 -33.38 -18.69
N VAL A 29 -0.34 -33.34 -18.63
CA VAL A 29 0.43 -32.12 -18.40
C VAL A 29 1.48 -31.93 -19.49
N TYR A 30 1.52 -30.71 -20.01
CA TYR A 30 2.42 -30.29 -21.07
C TYR A 30 3.19 -29.04 -20.65
N LEU A 31 4.34 -28.82 -21.29
CA LEU A 31 5.13 -27.61 -21.15
C LEU A 31 5.12 -26.81 -22.45
N SER A 32 5.16 -25.50 -22.31
CA SER A 32 5.36 -24.59 -23.43
C SER A 32 6.32 -23.50 -23.00
N LEU A 33 7.38 -23.28 -23.78
CA LEU A 33 8.37 -22.26 -23.47
C LEU A 33 7.70 -20.88 -23.43
N SER A 34 7.83 -20.21 -22.28
CA SER A 34 7.31 -18.86 -22.07
C SER A 34 8.40 -17.83 -22.37
N THR A 35 9.52 -17.94 -21.66
CA THR A 35 10.60 -16.96 -21.70
C THR A 35 11.92 -17.71 -21.64
N LYS A 36 12.79 -17.45 -22.63
CA LYS A 36 14.17 -17.92 -22.59
C LYS A 36 15.00 -17.04 -21.67
N ASN A 37 15.92 -17.65 -20.93
CA ASN A 37 16.88 -16.87 -20.18
C ASN A 37 17.87 -16.18 -21.12
N GLU A 38 17.98 -14.86 -21.00
CA GLU A 38 18.88 -14.02 -21.80
C GLU A 38 20.37 -14.24 -21.49
N TYR A 39 20.68 -14.77 -20.30
CA TYR A 39 22.05 -15.01 -19.83
C TYR A 39 22.59 -16.40 -20.19
N GLY A 40 21.90 -17.15 -21.06
CA GLY A 40 22.35 -18.46 -21.56
C GLY A 40 22.23 -19.61 -20.56
N ASN A 41 21.73 -19.38 -19.34
CA ASN A 41 21.44 -20.46 -18.40
C ASN A 41 20.03 -21.02 -18.65
N GLU A 42 19.96 -22.06 -19.48
CA GLU A 42 18.71 -22.73 -19.86
C GLU A 42 17.93 -23.32 -18.67
N SER A 43 18.57 -23.59 -17.53
CA SER A 43 17.87 -24.10 -16.34
C SER A 43 16.89 -23.08 -15.76
N GLU A 44 17.09 -21.80 -16.05
CA GLU A 44 16.19 -20.71 -15.65
C GLU A 44 15.22 -20.31 -16.77
N ASP A 45 15.17 -21.06 -17.88
CA ASP A 45 14.09 -20.90 -18.86
C ASP A 45 12.73 -21.11 -18.19
N ILE A 46 11.80 -20.21 -18.45
CA ILE A 46 10.46 -20.24 -17.86
C ILE A 46 9.52 -20.94 -18.82
N PHE A 47 8.79 -21.93 -18.32
CA PHE A 47 7.78 -22.68 -19.05
C PHE A 47 6.40 -22.41 -18.47
N HIS A 48 5.42 -22.26 -19.35
CA HIS A 48 4.02 -22.48 -19.00
C HIS A 48 3.81 -23.96 -18.74
N VAL A 49 3.31 -24.28 -17.54
CA VAL A 49 2.74 -25.59 -17.27
C VAL A 49 1.29 -25.56 -17.75
N VAL A 50 0.94 -26.51 -18.61
CA VAL A 50 -0.34 -26.59 -19.29
C VAL A 50 -1.03 -27.89 -18.90
N CYS A 51 -2.16 -27.76 -18.21
CA CYS A 51 -3.04 -28.88 -17.89
C CYS A 51 -3.96 -29.17 -19.07
N LYS A 52 -4.28 -30.44 -19.25
CA LYS A 52 -5.27 -30.93 -20.21
C LYS A 52 -6.39 -31.64 -19.45
N ILE A 53 -7.62 -31.22 -19.67
CA ILE A 53 -8.81 -31.95 -19.22
C ILE A 53 -9.69 -32.13 -20.45
N GLU A 54 -9.98 -33.38 -20.80
CA GLU A 54 -10.63 -33.74 -22.06
C GLU A 54 -9.93 -33.08 -23.27
N ASN A 55 -10.61 -32.19 -24.00
CA ASN A 55 -10.08 -31.47 -25.15
C ASN A 55 -9.69 -30.00 -24.82
N VAL A 56 -9.74 -29.61 -23.55
CA VAL A 56 -9.43 -28.24 -23.10
C VAL A 56 -8.04 -28.19 -22.49
N PHE A 57 -7.22 -27.28 -23.01
CA PHE A 57 -5.87 -27.02 -22.52
C PHE A 57 -5.82 -25.65 -21.85
N PHE A 58 -5.18 -25.54 -20.70
CA PHE A 58 -5.07 -24.27 -19.98
C PHE A 58 -3.78 -24.19 -19.17
N SER A 59 -3.23 -22.98 -19.05
CA SER A 59 -2.02 -22.74 -18.27
C SER A 59 -2.34 -22.67 -16.79
N CYS A 60 -1.73 -23.54 -15.98
CA CYS A 60 -1.90 -23.59 -14.53
C CYS A 60 -0.79 -22.85 -13.76
N GLY A 61 0.24 -22.38 -14.45
CA GLY A 61 1.33 -21.62 -13.84
C GLY A 61 2.53 -21.48 -14.77
N GLN A 62 3.52 -20.73 -14.30
CA GLN A 62 4.82 -20.59 -14.94
C GLN A 62 5.92 -21.01 -13.95
N HIS A 63 6.80 -21.88 -14.39
CA HIS A 63 7.90 -22.40 -13.58
C HIS A 63 9.18 -22.48 -14.39
N SER A 64 10.33 -22.32 -13.73
CA SER A 64 11.62 -22.51 -14.39
C SER A 64 11.90 -23.99 -14.66
N ARG A 65 12.71 -24.28 -15.67
CA ARG A 65 13.12 -25.64 -16.04
C ARG A 65 13.70 -26.39 -14.84
N ARG A 66 14.60 -25.74 -14.09
CA ARG A 66 15.20 -26.27 -12.85
C ARG A 66 14.16 -26.71 -11.81
N PHE A 67 13.03 -25.99 -11.72
CA PHE A 67 11.95 -26.38 -10.81
C PHE A 67 11.21 -27.62 -11.31
N LEU A 68 10.99 -27.71 -12.62
CA LEU A 68 10.26 -28.80 -13.28
C LEU A 68 11.06 -30.09 -13.44
N ASP A 69 12.40 -30.01 -13.51
CA ASP A 69 13.26 -31.18 -13.70
C ASP A 69 13.31 -32.14 -12.50
N LYS A 70 12.77 -31.73 -11.34
CA LYS A 70 12.71 -32.58 -10.14
C LYS A 70 11.69 -33.70 -10.35
N GLU A 71 12.09 -34.93 -10.12
CA GLU A 71 11.29 -36.13 -10.40
C GLU A 71 9.93 -36.14 -9.66
N GLU A 72 9.93 -35.79 -8.38
CA GLU A 72 8.72 -35.65 -7.55
C GLU A 72 7.70 -34.64 -8.13
N ARG A 73 8.16 -33.66 -8.92
CA ARG A 73 7.29 -32.61 -9.46
C ARG A 73 6.40 -33.10 -10.58
N LYS A 74 6.83 -34.09 -11.35
CA LYS A 74 6.00 -34.69 -12.41
C LYS A 74 4.74 -35.30 -11.80
N GLU A 75 4.89 -36.09 -10.75
CA GLU A 75 3.78 -36.74 -10.05
C GLU A 75 2.85 -35.73 -9.37
N ILE A 76 3.41 -34.75 -8.64
CA ILE A 76 2.62 -33.71 -7.97
C ILE A 76 1.81 -32.90 -9.00
N THR A 77 2.42 -32.55 -10.14
CA THR A 77 1.75 -31.74 -11.18
C THR A 77 0.67 -32.54 -11.90
N ALA A 78 0.92 -33.82 -12.19
CA ALA A 78 -0.10 -34.72 -12.76
C ALA A 78 -1.28 -34.91 -11.80
N ALA A 79 -1.01 -35.13 -10.50
CA ALA A 79 -2.04 -35.24 -9.47
C ALA A 79 -2.84 -33.94 -9.30
N TYR A 80 -2.18 -32.78 -9.37
CA TYR A 80 -2.84 -31.47 -9.36
C TYR A 80 -3.77 -31.32 -10.57
N CYS A 81 -3.28 -31.60 -11.79
CA CYS A 81 -4.07 -31.53 -13.02
C CYS A 81 -5.31 -32.42 -12.95
N LYS A 82 -5.14 -33.68 -12.50
CA LYS A 82 -6.22 -34.65 -12.35
C LYS A 82 -7.31 -34.19 -11.39
N ASN A 83 -6.93 -33.53 -10.29
CA ASN A 83 -7.85 -33.07 -9.26
C ASN A 83 -8.31 -31.62 -9.45
N TRP A 84 -7.94 -30.96 -10.55
CA TRP A 84 -8.11 -29.52 -10.72
C TRP A 84 -9.58 -29.05 -10.66
N ILE A 85 -10.51 -29.79 -11.28
CA ILE A 85 -11.95 -29.46 -11.24
C ILE A 85 -12.46 -29.52 -9.79
N THR A 86 -12.19 -30.62 -9.10
CA THR A 86 -12.62 -30.84 -7.71
C THR A 86 -12.06 -29.77 -6.79
N ASN A 87 -10.77 -29.45 -6.93
CA ASN A 87 -10.12 -28.41 -6.14
C ASN A 87 -10.74 -27.04 -6.42
N THR A 88 -10.99 -26.69 -7.68
CA THR A 88 -11.62 -25.42 -8.06
C THR A 88 -13.03 -25.27 -7.48
N LEU A 89 -13.83 -26.35 -7.47
CA LEU A 89 -15.16 -26.36 -6.84
C LEU A 89 -15.11 -26.31 -5.31
N GLN A 90 -14.06 -26.86 -4.69
CA GLN A 90 -13.86 -26.70 -3.25
C GLN A 90 -13.44 -25.27 -2.92
N ASP A 91 -12.57 -24.68 -3.73
CA ASP A 91 -12.13 -23.30 -3.59
C ASP A 91 -13.29 -22.32 -3.71
N SER A 92 -14.24 -22.56 -4.62
CA SER A 92 -15.43 -21.70 -4.75
C SER A 92 -16.30 -21.68 -3.47
N LYS A 93 -16.17 -22.70 -2.61
CA LYS A 93 -16.85 -22.77 -1.31
C LYS A 93 -16.02 -22.20 -0.16
N ARG A 94 -14.69 -22.11 -0.31
CA ARG A 94 -13.75 -21.68 0.74
C ARG A 94 -13.50 -20.18 0.78
N GLU A 95 -14.32 -19.40 0.08
CA GLU A 95 -14.24 -17.93 0.06
C GLU A 95 -12.89 -17.39 -0.46
N VAL A 96 -12.17 -18.21 -1.21
CA VAL A 96 -10.90 -17.84 -1.84
C VAL A 96 -11.16 -17.20 -3.21
N HIS A 97 -10.15 -16.49 -3.71
CA HIS A 97 -10.23 -15.86 -5.03
C HIS A 97 -10.30 -16.92 -6.14
N ILE A 98 -11.40 -16.92 -6.89
CA ILE A 98 -11.57 -17.74 -8.09
C ILE A 98 -11.10 -16.97 -9.32
N SER A 99 -10.15 -17.55 -10.05
CA SER A 99 -9.61 -16.93 -11.26
C SER A 99 -10.64 -16.90 -12.40
N LEU A 100 -10.60 -15.86 -13.23
CA LEU A 100 -11.39 -15.80 -14.47
C LEU A 100 -10.99 -16.92 -15.43
N LEU A 101 -9.72 -17.33 -15.43
CA LEU A 101 -9.25 -18.46 -16.21
C LEU A 101 -10.02 -19.74 -15.85
N SER A 102 -10.20 -20.01 -14.56
CA SER A 102 -10.94 -21.17 -14.08
C SER A 102 -12.37 -21.19 -14.61
N ILE A 103 -13.05 -20.03 -14.58
CA ILE A 103 -14.41 -19.86 -15.11
C ILE A 103 -14.44 -20.20 -16.61
N ARG A 104 -13.51 -19.65 -17.40
CA ARG A 104 -13.44 -19.90 -18.86
C ARG A 104 -13.17 -21.36 -19.19
N VAL A 105 -12.36 -22.04 -18.37
CA VAL A 105 -12.09 -23.47 -18.53
C VAL A 105 -13.36 -24.28 -18.23
N PHE A 106 -14.13 -23.93 -17.19
CA PHE A 106 -15.42 -24.58 -16.91
C PHE A 106 -16.41 -24.40 -18.06
N GLU A 107 -16.54 -23.17 -18.59
CA GLU A 107 -17.39 -22.88 -19.75
C GLU A 107 -16.98 -23.71 -20.98
N ALA A 108 -15.67 -23.81 -21.25
CA ALA A 108 -15.14 -24.57 -22.38
C ALA A 108 -15.32 -26.09 -22.23
N LEU A 109 -15.34 -26.60 -20.99
CA LEU A 109 -15.64 -27.99 -20.65
C LEU A 109 -17.15 -28.29 -20.63
N GLY A 110 -18.02 -27.28 -20.79
CA GLY A 110 -19.47 -27.43 -20.66
C GLY A 110 -19.92 -27.72 -19.22
N LEU A 111 -19.10 -27.37 -18.22
CA LEU A 111 -19.43 -27.51 -16.81
C LEU A 111 -20.19 -26.28 -16.30
N ASP A 112 -20.94 -26.45 -15.21
CA ASP A 112 -21.63 -25.33 -14.55
C ASP A 112 -20.61 -24.35 -13.93
N SER A 113 -20.52 -23.16 -14.51
CA SER A 113 -19.65 -22.07 -14.05
C SER A 113 -20.34 -21.10 -13.08
N ALA A 114 -21.64 -21.24 -12.83
CA ALA A 114 -22.40 -20.33 -11.96
C ALA A 114 -21.84 -20.28 -10.52
N PRO A 115 -21.45 -21.40 -9.88
CA PRO A 115 -20.87 -21.36 -8.53
C PRO A 115 -19.56 -20.55 -8.46
N LEU A 116 -18.77 -20.58 -9.54
CA LEU A 116 -17.50 -19.86 -9.61
C LEU A 116 -17.72 -18.36 -9.78
N TRP A 117 -18.70 -17.96 -10.60
CA TRP A 117 -19.12 -16.56 -10.73
C TRP A 117 -19.62 -15.98 -9.41
N GLN A 118 -20.50 -16.70 -8.70
CA GLN A 118 -21.02 -16.29 -7.41
C GLN A 118 -19.90 -16.11 -6.37
N ALA A 119 -18.97 -17.07 -6.29
CA ALA A 119 -17.83 -16.98 -5.38
C ALA A 119 -16.95 -15.76 -5.69
N ARG A 120 -16.70 -15.49 -6.98
CA ARG A 120 -15.89 -14.34 -7.42
C ARG A 120 -16.56 -13.01 -7.08
N GLU A 121 -17.85 -12.85 -7.32
CA GLU A 121 -18.60 -11.64 -6.95
C GLU A 121 -18.63 -11.41 -5.44
N ALA A 122 -18.87 -12.48 -4.66
CA ALA A 122 -18.85 -12.42 -3.20
C ALA A 122 -17.47 -12.03 -2.66
N TYR A 123 -16.40 -12.51 -3.28
CA TYR A 123 -15.03 -12.14 -2.93
C TYR A 123 -14.76 -10.64 -3.19
N LEU A 124 -15.16 -10.13 -4.36
CA LEU A 124 -14.96 -8.72 -4.72
C LEU A 124 -15.71 -7.76 -3.79
N LYS A 125 -16.97 -8.06 -3.45
CA LYS A 125 -17.76 -7.26 -2.50
C LYS A 125 -17.09 -7.16 -1.14
N ARG A 126 -16.52 -8.27 -0.65
CA ARG A 126 -15.79 -8.28 0.62
C ARG A 126 -14.49 -7.49 0.59
N GLN A 127 -13.75 -7.56 -0.52
CA GLN A 127 -12.54 -6.74 -0.70
C GLN A 127 -12.86 -5.24 -0.70
N GLU A 128 -13.94 -4.85 -1.37
CA GLU A 128 -14.42 -3.48 -1.35
C GLU A 128 -14.84 -3.04 0.05
N GLN A 129 -15.60 -3.87 0.77
CA GLN A 129 -15.99 -3.58 2.16
C GLN A 129 -14.77 -3.40 3.06
N LYS A 130 -13.78 -4.31 2.99
CA LYS A 130 -12.53 -4.18 3.77
C LYS A 130 -11.76 -2.90 3.47
N ARG A 131 -11.71 -2.47 2.20
CA ARG A 131 -11.08 -1.20 1.81
C ARG A 131 -11.80 0.00 2.41
N LEU A 132 -13.13 -0.02 2.41
CA LEU A 132 -13.94 1.06 3.00
C LEU A 132 -13.79 1.10 4.52
N GLU A 133 -13.80 -0.04 5.20
CA GLU A 133 -13.55 -0.14 6.65
C GLU A 133 -12.16 0.35 7.03
N LEU A 134 -11.13 0.01 6.25
CA LEU A 134 -9.77 0.50 6.48
C LEU A 134 -9.70 2.02 6.33
N LYS A 135 -10.28 2.55 5.25
CA LYS A 135 -10.32 4.01 5.02
C LYS A 135 -11.06 4.74 6.14
N ALA A 136 -12.19 4.19 6.60
CA ALA A 136 -12.94 4.77 7.72
C ALA A 136 -12.14 4.77 9.02
N LYS A 137 -11.41 3.70 9.32
CA LYS A 137 -10.51 3.62 10.48
C LYS A 137 -9.37 4.62 10.39
N GLU A 138 -8.76 4.77 9.23
CA GLU A 138 -7.69 5.77 9.00
C GLU A 138 -8.21 7.20 9.18
N GLU A 139 -9.41 7.50 8.67
CA GLU A 139 -10.06 8.81 8.86
C GLU A 139 -10.40 9.07 10.34
N GLU A 140 -10.89 8.07 11.06
CA GLU A 140 -11.17 8.17 12.50
C GLU A 140 -9.89 8.39 13.31
N GLU A 141 -8.82 7.64 13.02
CA GLU A 141 -7.53 7.79 13.66
C GLU A 141 -6.92 9.17 13.38
N GLN A 142 -7.04 9.67 12.15
CA GLN A 142 -6.63 11.04 11.81
C GLN A 142 -7.40 12.09 12.61
N ARG A 143 -8.73 11.95 12.74
CA ARG A 143 -9.57 12.85 13.54
C ARG A 143 -9.19 12.82 15.02
N LEU A 144 -8.90 11.64 15.57
CA LEU A 144 -8.46 11.49 16.96
C LEU A 144 -7.10 12.15 17.16
N LYS A 145 -6.12 11.88 16.29
CA LYS A 145 -4.81 12.53 16.33
C LYS A 145 -4.90 14.04 16.21
N GLU A 146 -5.78 14.55 15.36
CA GLU A 146 -6.01 15.99 15.22
C GLU A 146 -6.60 16.59 16.50
N LYS A 147 -7.58 15.93 17.13
CA LYS A 147 -8.13 16.37 18.43
C LYS A 147 -7.10 16.34 19.54
N GLU A 148 -6.31 15.28 19.63
CA GLU A 148 -5.21 15.17 20.60
C GLU A 148 -4.17 16.25 20.39
N TRP A 149 -3.78 16.49 19.13
CA TRP A 149 -2.88 17.58 18.77
C TRP A 149 -3.45 18.95 19.16
N GLN A 150 -4.73 19.21 18.88
CA GLN A 150 -5.39 20.45 19.28
C GLN A 150 -5.35 20.65 20.80
N ARG A 151 -5.64 19.60 21.57
CA ARG A 151 -5.55 19.63 23.03
C ARG A 151 -4.13 19.92 23.52
N GLN A 152 -3.13 19.28 22.93
CA GLN A 152 -1.71 19.54 23.27
C GLN A 152 -1.30 20.98 23.00
N ILE A 153 -1.76 21.57 21.88
CA ILE A 153 -1.51 22.98 21.55
C ILE A 153 -2.22 23.89 22.55
N ASP A 154 -3.45 23.57 22.99
CA ASP A 154 -4.15 24.32 24.04
C ASP A 154 -3.41 24.28 25.38
N ASP A 155 -2.96 23.11 25.81
CA ASP A 155 -2.19 22.93 27.04
C ASP A 155 -0.88 23.75 26.97
N CYS A 156 -0.16 23.66 25.84
CA CYS A 156 1.04 24.45 25.60
C CYS A 156 0.77 25.97 25.63
N LYS A 157 -0.37 26.41 25.08
CA LYS A 157 -0.78 27.81 25.12
C LYS A 157 -1.03 28.26 26.56
N GLN A 158 -1.71 27.45 27.38
CA GLN A 158 -1.91 27.78 28.79
C GLN A 158 -0.58 27.87 29.54
N ASN A 159 0.34 26.93 29.34
CA ASN A 159 1.68 26.98 29.93
C ASN A 159 2.42 28.27 29.55
N PHE A 160 2.39 28.65 28.27
CA PHE A 160 2.94 29.92 27.83
C PHE A 160 2.27 31.12 28.53
N LEU A 161 0.94 31.15 28.61
CA LEU A 161 0.20 32.24 29.26
C LEU A 161 0.48 32.34 30.76
N ASN A 162 0.78 31.22 31.42
CA ASN A 162 1.22 31.13 32.81
C ASN A 162 2.69 31.57 33.01
N GLY A 163 3.41 31.87 31.92
CA GLY A 163 4.79 32.34 31.95
C GLY A 163 5.83 31.23 31.85
N GLU A 164 5.41 29.98 31.64
CA GLU A 164 6.33 28.86 31.44
C GLU A 164 7.10 28.99 30.12
N ARG A 165 8.25 28.32 30.07
CA ARG A 165 9.07 28.26 28.87
C ARG A 165 8.49 27.23 27.91
N ILE A 166 8.10 27.68 26.73
CA ILE A 166 7.72 26.83 25.59
C ILE A 166 8.79 26.85 24.50
N THR A 167 8.73 25.91 23.56
CA THR A 167 9.64 25.91 22.40
C THR A 167 9.17 26.91 21.34
N ALA A 168 10.09 27.36 20.48
CA ALA A 168 9.76 28.28 19.40
C ALA A 168 8.73 27.70 18.40
N ASN A 169 8.87 26.42 18.05
CA ASN A 169 7.95 25.74 17.13
C ASN A 169 6.52 25.72 17.69
N VAL A 170 6.37 25.39 18.98
CA VAL A 170 5.07 25.38 19.65
C VAL A 170 4.43 26.78 19.64
N PHE A 171 5.22 27.84 19.88
CA PHE A 171 4.71 29.21 19.80
C PHE A 171 4.23 29.58 18.38
N LEU A 172 4.97 29.19 17.34
CA LEU A 172 4.57 29.43 15.96
C LEU A 172 3.28 28.69 15.59
N GLU A 173 3.11 27.46 16.04
CA GLU A 173 1.88 26.67 15.80
C GLU A 173 0.68 27.25 16.55
N ILE A 174 0.85 27.68 17.80
CA ILE A 174 -0.17 28.39 18.56
C ILE A 174 -0.60 29.68 17.83
N ALA A 175 0.36 30.52 17.43
CA ALA A 175 0.10 31.77 16.73
C ALA A 175 -0.64 31.53 15.41
N LYS A 176 -0.20 30.56 14.62
CA LYS A 176 -0.85 30.16 13.36
C LYS A 176 -2.29 29.70 13.59
N ARG A 177 -2.53 28.87 14.60
CA ARG A 177 -3.88 28.38 14.96
C ARG A 177 -4.82 29.53 15.31
N ASP A 178 -4.33 30.49 16.08
CA ASP A 178 -5.12 31.64 16.48
C ASP A 178 -5.27 32.68 15.34
N GLY A 179 -4.65 32.46 14.18
CA GLY A 179 -4.70 33.37 13.04
C GLY A 179 -3.80 34.60 13.19
N PHE A 180 -2.81 34.54 14.10
CA PHE A 180 -1.80 35.59 14.25
C PHE A 180 -0.62 35.33 13.31
N GLU A 181 -0.48 36.16 12.28
CA GLU A 181 0.59 36.02 11.31
C GLU A 181 1.89 36.67 11.78
N ILE A 182 2.92 35.85 12.00
CA ILE A 182 4.26 36.31 12.34
C ILE A 182 5.05 36.56 11.05
N HIS A 183 5.63 37.76 10.92
CA HIS A 183 6.44 38.15 9.77
C HIS A 183 7.52 37.11 9.42
N ILE A 184 7.68 36.81 8.13
CA ILE A 184 8.53 35.70 7.63
C ILE A 184 9.98 35.74 8.13
N ARG A 185 10.59 36.93 8.23
CA ARG A 185 11.97 37.07 8.76
C ARG A 185 12.04 36.68 10.24
N THR A 186 11.04 37.05 11.02
CA THR A 186 10.94 36.72 12.45
C THR A 186 10.68 35.22 12.64
N LYS A 187 9.81 34.63 11.80
CA LYS A 187 9.60 33.18 11.76
C LYS A 187 10.90 32.41 11.46
N GLY A 188 11.71 32.93 10.54
CA GLY A 188 13.05 32.39 10.25
C GLY A 188 13.99 32.42 11.45
N ILE A 189 13.99 33.50 12.24
CA ILE A 189 14.79 33.59 13.47
C ILE A 189 14.29 32.61 14.55
N PHE A 190 12.98 32.48 14.73
CA PHE A 190 12.39 31.50 15.64
C PHE A 190 12.87 30.08 15.32
N ASN A 191 12.75 29.66 14.06
CA ASN A 191 13.14 28.30 13.63
C ASN A 191 14.65 28.04 13.72
N LYS A 192 15.47 29.04 13.40
CA LYS A 192 16.92 28.85 13.27
C LYS A 192 17.67 29.00 14.59
N SER A 193 17.20 29.87 15.47
CA SER A 193 18.02 30.39 16.58
C SER A 193 17.34 30.36 17.93
N VAL A 194 16.02 30.18 18.01
CA VAL A 194 15.30 30.17 19.28
C VAL A 194 14.99 28.73 19.70
N ASN A 195 15.49 28.32 20.87
CA ASN A 195 15.21 27.01 21.48
C ASN A 195 14.01 27.06 22.44
N GLY A 196 13.65 28.24 22.90
CA GLY A 196 12.45 28.45 23.69
C GLY A 196 12.22 29.89 24.04
N LEU A 197 11.05 30.18 24.55
CA LEU A 197 10.60 31.53 24.89
C LEU A 197 9.56 31.48 26.00
N THR A 198 9.38 32.61 26.69
CA THR A 198 8.35 32.82 27.72
C THR A 198 7.48 34.01 27.36
N LYS A 199 6.33 34.13 28.03
CA LYS A 199 5.42 35.28 27.91
C LYS A 199 6.06 36.63 28.17
N SER A 200 7.07 36.70 29.05
CA SER A 200 7.80 37.93 29.35
C SER A 200 8.72 38.41 28.22
N GLY A 201 8.82 37.67 27.12
CA GLY A 201 9.74 37.98 26.02
C GLY A 201 11.17 37.51 26.25
N THR A 202 11.41 36.62 27.23
CA THR A 202 12.73 36.00 27.42
C THR A 202 12.96 34.98 26.32
N ILE A 203 14.09 35.09 25.62
CA ILE A 203 14.47 34.21 24.51
C ILE A 203 15.62 33.30 24.94
N TYR A 204 15.39 32.00 24.84
CA TYR A 204 16.39 30.97 25.10
C TYR A 204 16.99 30.52 23.78
N PHE A 205 18.32 30.61 23.65
CA PHE A 205 19.05 30.19 22.46
C PHE A 205 20.38 29.55 22.83
N ARG A 206 20.96 28.78 21.91
CA ARG A 206 22.31 28.23 22.06
C ARG A 206 23.33 29.15 21.42
N LYS A 207 24.24 29.71 22.21
CA LYS A 207 25.37 30.50 21.70
C LYS A 207 26.52 29.57 21.29
N TYR A 208 26.96 29.68 20.04
CA TYR A 208 28.12 28.95 19.53
C TYR A 208 29.36 29.83 19.56
N LYS A 209 30.51 29.26 19.94
CA LYS A 209 31.80 29.97 20.00
C LYS A 209 32.15 30.55 18.62
N GLY A 210 32.61 31.80 18.59
CA GLY A 210 33.01 32.48 17.35
C GLY A 210 31.86 33.01 16.47
N LYS A 211 30.59 32.81 16.85
CA LYS A 211 29.45 33.39 16.12
C LYS A 211 28.85 34.59 16.86
N ARG A 212 28.43 35.60 16.10
CA ARG A 212 27.69 36.76 16.63
C ARG A 212 26.34 36.30 17.21
N THR A 213 25.93 36.87 18.34
CA THR A 213 24.59 36.66 18.90
C THR A 213 23.55 37.21 17.92
N PRO A 214 22.54 36.41 17.52
CA PRO A 214 21.45 36.91 16.68
C PRO A 214 20.69 38.04 17.36
N ASP A 215 20.13 38.93 16.56
CA ASP A 215 19.18 39.92 17.06
C ASP A 215 17.80 39.27 17.26
N PHE A 216 17.25 39.40 18.46
CA PHE A 216 15.97 38.82 18.85
C PHE A 216 14.87 39.88 19.07
N THR A 217 15.14 41.17 18.81
CA THR A 217 14.13 42.24 19.01
C THR A 217 12.86 41.96 18.20
N GLY A 218 12.98 41.41 16.99
CA GLY A 218 11.83 41.00 16.18
C GLY A 218 10.99 39.89 16.84
N CYS A 219 11.63 38.91 17.48
CA CYS A 219 10.95 37.83 18.19
C CYS A 219 10.24 38.35 19.45
N GLN A 220 10.89 39.23 20.21
CA GLN A 220 10.31 39.85 21.40
C GLN A 220 9.09 40.71 21.05
N ARG A 221 9.18 41.48 19.96
CA ARG A 221 8.04 42.26 19.45
C ARG A 221 6.89 41.34 19.02
N ALA A 222 7.17 40.27 18.28
CA ALA A 222 6.14 39.32 17.88
C ALA A 222 5.43 38.65 19.08
N ILE A 223 6.14 38.38 20.18
CA ILE A 223 5.53 37.89 21.42
C ILE A 223 4.59 38.94 22.02
N ALA A 224 5.02 40.19 22.12
CA ALA A 224 4.20 41.28 22.64
C ALA A 224 2.96 41.54 21.77
N ASP A 225 3.14 41.60 20.44
CA ASP A 225 2.07 41.80 19.47
C ASP A 225 1.04 40.66 19.54
N TYR A 226 1.50 39.41 19.69
CA TYR A 226 0.62 38.27 19.87
C TYR A 226 -0.21 38.36 21.16
N LEU A 227 0.39 38.78 22.28
CA LEU A 227 -0.34 38.98 23.53
C LEU A 227 -1.39 40.10 23.41
N ASN A 228 -1.06 41.19 22.72
CA ASN A 228 -2.00 42.27 22.43
C ASN A 228 -3.15 41.79 21.54
N PHE A 229 -2.87 40.96 20.54
CA PHE A 229 -3.87 40.33 19.67
C PHE A 229 -4.83 39.41 20.44
N LEU A 230 -4.33 38.68 21.44
CA LEU A 230 -5.21 37.87 22.30
C LEU A 230 -6.11 38.75 23.17
N ALA A 231 -5.55 39.83 23.74
CA ALA A 231 -6.31 40.75 24.58
C ALA A 231 -7.44 41.45 23.79
N SER A 232 -7.18 41.86 22.55
CA SER A 232 -8.19 42.52 21.70
C SER A 232 -9.32 41.61 21.21
N ARG A 233 -9.17 40.29 21.34
CA ARG A 233 -10.23 39.30 21.04
C ARG A 233 -11.07 38.91 22.25
N GLN A 234 -10.61 39.24 23.46
CA GLN A 234 -11.33 38.96 24.71
C GLN A 234 -12.17 40.16 25.17
N SER A 235 -11.91 41.36 24.62
CA SER A 235 -12.71 42.58 24.77
C SER A 235 -13.86 42.65 23.78
#